data_AF-A0A929TX45-F1
#
_entry.id   AF-A0A929TX45-F1
#
_cell.length_a   1.000
_cell.length_b   1.000
_cell.length_c   1.000
_cell.angle_alpha   90.00
_cell.angle_beta   90.00
_cell.angle_gamma   90.00
#
_symmetry.space_group_name_H-M   'P 1'
#
loop_
_entity.id
_entity.type
_entity.pdbx_description
1 polymer ?
#
loop_
_entity_poly.entity_id
_entity_poly.type
_entity_poly.pdbx_seq_one_letter_code
_entity_poly.pdbx_strand_id
1 'polypeptide(L)'
;MKIGDILMNRGDKKSFQINEISGVAFCGKNEGKTLLITAGVHGGEYVGIETCMRLTGELEPERMYGNVVICPVLNKDGFLHGVKQICTLDGKNLNREFPGDKDGTFTQKIAYDVEKYLYPLADFIVDLHGGDMNEKLIPLIFFPYDAGDKMREYVGDIAGRMNVYFRVGSYADNGLYSYAAKKNIPAMLYERGGHGIWSESDVIAEKEDLYKLMEILGIIREGYDISMNKSQKEIIKAEYVGADS
;
A
#
# COMPACT_ATOMS: atom_id res chain seq x y z
N MET A 1 -14.55 -14.12 -3.09
CA MET A 1 -13.24 -13.93 -2.41
C MET A 1 -13.35 -14.47 -0.98
N LYS A 2 -12.27 -14.93 -0.34
CA LYS A 2 -12.28 -15.36 1.07
C LYS A 2 -11.11 -14.71 1.80
N ILE A 3 -11.37 -14.02 2.92
CA ILE A 3 -10.34 -13.35 3.75
C ILE A 3 -10.37 -13.98 5.14
N GLY A 4 -9.34 -14.75 5.50
CA GLY A 4 -9.44 -15.61 6.70
C GLY A 4 -10.65 -16.53 6.57
N ASP A 5 -11.59 -16.48 7.52
CA ASP A 5 -12.85 -17.24 7.47
C ASP A 5 -14.04 -16.47 6.87
N ILE A 6 -13.82 -15.23 6.42
CA ILE A 6 -14.87 -14.36 5.92
C ILE A 6 -15.08 -14.60 4.43
N LEU A 7 -16.27 -15.06 4.07
CA LEU A 7 -16.68 -15.25 2.68
C LEU A 7 -17.32 -13.98 2.10
N MET A 8 -16.82 -13.58 0.93
CA MET A 8 -17.32 -12.47 0.12
C MET A 8 -17.95 -13.00 -1.17
N ASN A 9 -19.23 -12.70 -1.35
CA ASN A 9 -19.97 -12.91 -2.59
C ASN A 9 -19.77 -11.73 -3.55
N ARG A 10 -20.02 -11.94 -4.85
CA ARG A 10 -19.97 -10.85 -5.83
C ARG A 10 -21.02 -9.78 -5.49
N GLY A 11 -20.63 -8.51 -5.58
CA GLY A 11 -21.42 -7.36 -5.17
C GLY A 11 -21.28 -6.99 -3.68
N ASP A 12 -20.60 -7.81 -2.86
CA ASP A 12 -20.46 -7.52 -1.43
C ASP A 12 -19.48 -6.35 -1.17
N LYS A 13 -19.85 -5.50 -0.22
CA LYS A 13 -18.97 -4.60 0.54
C LYS A 13 -19.08 -4.98 2.02
N LYS A 14 -17.99 -5.38 2.66
CA LYS A 14 -17.99 -5.79 4.07
C LYS A 14 -16.76 -5.29 4.80
N SER A 15 -16.96 -4.75 6.00
CA SER A 15 -15.86 -4.59 6.96
C SER A 15 -15.44 -5.96 7.48
N PHE A 16 -14.15 -6.11 7.76
CA PHE A 16 -13.60 -7.32 8.35
C PHE A 16 -12.59 -7.01 9.44
N GLN A 17 -12.40 -7.97 10.34
CA GLN A 17 -11.31 -7.99 11.30
C GLN A 17 -10.74 -9.40 11.38
N ILE A 18 -9.41 -9.50 11.30
CA ILE A 18 -8.64 -10.73 11.50
C ILE A 18 -7.55 -10.37 12.50
N ASN A 19 -7.69 -10.87 13.72
CA ASN A 19 -6.83 -10.49 14.84
C ASN A 19 -6.74 -8.95 14.96
N GLU A 20 -5.55 -8.38 14.79
CA GLU A 20 -5.29 -6.93 14.87
C GLU A 20 -5.59 -6.19 13.56
N ILE A 21 -5.64 -6.89 12.42
CA ILE A 21 -5.90 -6.30 11.10
C ILE A 21 -7.40 -6.03 10.97
N SER A 22 -7.77 -4.81 10.59
CA SER A 22 -9.12 -4.51 10.14
C SER A 22 -9.11 -3.74 8.83
N GLY A 23 -10.13 -3.97 8.01
CA GLY A 23 -10.29 -3.31 6.74
C GLY A 23 -11.68 -3.41 6.18
N VAL A 24 -11.84 -2.95 4.95
CA VAL A 24 -13.06 -3.10 4.16
C VAL A 24 -12.72 -3.82 2.86
N ALA A 25 -13.50 -4.85 2.55
CA ALA A 25 -13.36 -5.63 1.33
C ALA A 25 -14.53 -5.33 0.39
N PHE A 26 -14.21 -5.18 -0.88
CA PHE A 26 -15.12 -4.95 -1.99
C PHE A 26 -14.95 -6.11 -2.96
N CYS A 27 -15.99 -6.93 -3.13
CA CYS A 27 -15.99 -8.00 -4.12
C CYS A 27 -16.86 -7.57 -5.29
N GLY A 28 -16.22 -7.22 -6.41
CA GLY A 28 -16.91 -6.68 -7.56
C GLY A 28 -17.96 -7.64 -8.13
N LYS A 29 -18.97 -7.06 -8.78
CA LYS A 29 -20.02 -7.83 -9.45
C LYS A 29 -19.47 -8.71 -10.56
N ASN A 30 -18.41 -8.26 -11.22
CA ASN A 30 -17.74 -8.96 -12.31
C ASN A 30 -16.40 -9.53 -11.84
N GLU A 31 -15.97 -10.63 -12.44
CA GLU A 31 -14.66 -11.21 -12.15
C GLU A 31 -13.51 -10.32 -12.66
N GLY A 32 -12.36 -10.40 -11.99
CA GLY A 32 -11.15 -9.68 -12.34
C GLY A 32 -10.12 -9.74 -11.23
N LYS A 33 -9.14 -8.83 -11.30
CA LYS A 33 -8.00 -8.79 -10.39
C LYS A 33 -8.38 -8.30 -8.99
N THR A 34 -7.55 -8.61 -8.01
CA THR A 34 -7.65 -8.08 -6.65
C THR A 34 -6.52 -7.10 -6.35
N LEU A 35 -6.88 -5.86 -6.02
CA LEU A 35 -5.95 -4.86 -5.49
C LEU A 35 -6.04 -4.84 -3.97
N LEU A 36 -4.90 -5.01 -3.29
CA LEU A 36 -4.76 -4.76 -1.86
C LEU A 36 -4.16 -3.36 -1.64
N ILE A 37 -4.85 -2.53 -0.89
CA ILE A 37 -4.43 -1.18 -0.51
C ILE A 37 -4.19 -1.19 1.00
N THR A 38 -2.95 -0.94 1.42
CA THR A 38 -2.59 -0.83 2.84
C THR A 38 -2.11 0.58 3.16
N ALA A 39 -2.36 1.02 4.39
CA ALA A 39 -1.88 2.27 4.93
C ALA A 39 -1.65 2.14 6.44
N GLY A 40 -1.01 3.16 7.01
CA GLY A 40 -0.77 3.21 8.46
C GLY A 40 0.11 2.08 8.97
N VAL A 41 1.06 1.59 8.15
CA VAL A 41 2.18 0.77 8.63
C VAL A 41 2.97 1.57 9.67
N HIS A 42 3.16 2.86 9.42
CA HIS A 42 3.51 3.83 10.44
C HIS A 42 2.30 4.72 10.77
N GLY A 43 2.02 4.91 12.06
CA GLY A 43 0.80 5.58 12.52
C GLY A 43 0.72 7.08 12.22
N GLY A 44 1.85 7.75 11.92
CA GLY A 44 1.91 9.19 11.64
C GLY A 44 1.77 9.58 10.17
N GLU A 45 1.53 8.64 9.27
CA GLU A 45 1.47 8.85 7.82
C GLU A 45 0.02 9.03 7.34
N TYR A 46 -0.56 10.21 7.61
CA TYR A 46 -2.01 10.39 7.53
C TYR A 46 -2.61 10.51 6.13
N VAL A 47 -1.82 10.87 5.10
CA VAL A 47 -2.35 11.00 3.73
C VAL A 47 -2.91 9.66 3.24
N GLY A 48 -2.14 8.58 3.35
CA GLY A 48 -2.58 7.24 2.96
C GLY A 48 -3.79 6.74 3.77
N ILE A 49 -3.82 7.04 5.07
CA ILE A 49 -4.93 6.66 5.96
C ILE A 49 -6.22 7.36 5.50
N GLU A 50 -6.18 8.67 5.32
CA GLU A 50 -7.33 9.47 4.87
C GLU A 50 -7.79 9.08 3.45
N THR A 51 -6.84 8.83 2.54
CA THR A 51 -7.11 8.28 1.20
C THR A 51 -7.91 6.97 1.28
N CYS A 52 -7.46 6.03 2.11
CA CYS A 52 -8.17 4.76 2.32
C CYS A 52 -9.58 4.95 2.88
N MET A 53 -9.75 5.87 3.83
CA MET A 53 -11.05 6.18 4.44
C MET A 53 -12.04 6.73 3.40
N ARG A 54 -11.60 7.64 2.52
CA ARG A 54 -12.44 8.19 1.45
C ARG A 54 -12.80 7.18 0.39
N LEU A 55 -11.82 6.40 -0.09
CA LEU A 55 -12.08 5.31 -1.05
C LEU A 55 -13.09 4.30 -0.51
N THR A 56 -13.04 4.02 0.80
CA THR A 56 -14.01 3.15 1.45
C THR A 56 -15.45 3.69 1.33
N GLY A 57 -15.64 5.02 1.30
CA GLY A 57 -16.93 5.67 1.10
C GLY A 57 -17.40 5.72 -0.36
N GLU A 58 -16.48 5.66 -1.32
CA GLU A 58 -16.74 5.96 -2.73
C GLU A 58 -16.82 4.73 -3.63
N LEU A 59 -16.14 3.63 -3.30
CA LEU A 59 -16.15 2.43 -4.13
C LEU A 59 -17.50 1.70 -4.06
N GLU A 60 -17.97 1.32 -5.24
CA GLU A 60 -19.25 0.62 -5.47
C GLU A 60 -19.00 -0.74 -6.13
N PRO A 61 -19.13 -1.87 -5.40
CA PRO A 61 -18.89 -3.21 -5.97
C PRO A 61 -19.68 -3.52 -7.24
N GLU A 62 -20.87 -2.95 -7.39
CA GLU A 62 -21.73 -3.13 -8.56
C GLU A 62 -21.10 -2.68 -9.89
N ARG A 63 -20.12 -1.76 -9.83
CA ARG A 63 -19.44 -1.19 -10.99
C ARG A 63 -18.05 -1.78 -11.24
N MET A 64 -17.61 -2.71 -10.39
CA MET A 64 -16.25 -3.25 -10.38
C MET A 64 -16.12 -4.58 -11.15
N TYR A 65 -14.90 -4.81 -11.66
CA TYR A 65 -14.42 -6.01 -12.36
C TYR A 65 -13.21 -6.60 -11.65
N GLY A 66 -13.46 -7.29 -10.54
CA GLY A 66 -12.42 -7.70 -9.60
C GLY A 66 -12.72 -7.22 -8.19
N ASN A 67 -11.70 -7.18 -7.34
CA ASN A 67 -11.86 -6.92 -5.92
C ASN A 67 -10.90 -5.81 -5.46
N VAL A 68 -11.29 -5.11 -4.40
CA VAL A 68 -10.40 -4.20 -3.68
C VAL A 68 -10.48 -4.56 -2.19
N VAL A 69 -9.34 -4.67 -1.53
CA VAL A 69 -9.24 -4.84 -0.08
C VAL A 69 -8.46 -3.66 0.47
N ILE A 70 -9.05 -2.92 1.41
CA ILE A 70 -8.45 -1.71 1.98
C ILE A 70 -8.22 -1.92 3.47
N CYS A 71 -6.97 -1.80 3.93
CA CYS A 71 -6.59 -1.81 5.34
C CYS A 71 -6.04 -0.42 5.70
N PRO A 72 -6.87 0.51 6.21
CA PRO A 72 -6.48 1.92 6.38
C PRO A 72 -5.43 2.13 7.46
N VAL A 73 -5.37 1.28 8.48
CA VAL A 73 -4.39 1.38 9.57
C VAL A 73 -3.95 -0.02 9.99
N LEU A 74 -2.75 -0.43 9.60
CA LEU A 74 -2.17 -1.70 10.02
C LEU A 74 -1.58 -1.61 11.44
N ASN A 75 -0.82 -0.57 11.74
CA ASN A 75 -0.31 -0.29 13.08
C ASN A 75 -1.28 0.63 13.85
N LYS A 76 -2.40 0.06 14.32
CA LYS A 76 -3.40 0.80 15.11
C LYS A 76 -2.84 1.33 16.41
N ASP A 77 -1.97 0.56 17.06
CA ASP A 77 -1.35 0.94 18.32
C ASP A 77 -0.51 2.23 18.16
N GLY A 78 0.36 2.26 17.15
CA GLY A 78 1.18 3.43 16.84
C GLY A 78 0.35 4.65 16.43
N PHE A 79 -0.73 4.43 15.65
CA PHE A 79 -1.67 5.49 15.27
C PHE A 79 -2.38 6.10 16.48
N LEU A 80 -2.97 5.27 17.35
CA LEU A 80 -3.73 5.75 18.53
C LEU A 80 -2.86 6.49 19.54
N HIS A 81 -1.59 6.08 19.68
CA HIS A 81 -0.64 6.75 20.58
C HIS A 81 0.06 7.94 19.93
N GLY A 82 -0.12 8.17 18.63
CA GLY A 82 0.57 9.24 17.91
C GLY A 82 2.09 9.11 18.02
N VAL A 83 2.63 7.90 17.83
CA VAL A 83 4.08 7.65 17.88
C VAL A 83 4.66 7.39 16.50
N LYS A 84 5.89 7.86 16.30
CA LYS A 84 6.64 7.68 15.05
C LYS A 84 7.00 6.21 14.85
N GLN A 85 6.62 5.64 13.70
CA GLN A 85 7.09 4.37 13.13
C GLN A 85 6.97 3.06 13.94
N ILE A 86 6.65 3.09 15.24
CA ILE A 86 6.68 1.90 16.10
C ILE A 86 5.30 1.51 16.63
N CYS A 87 5.16 0.25 17.01
CA CYS A 87 4.15 -0.17 17.99
C CYS A 87 4.73 0.06 19.40
N THR A 88 4.00 0.75 20.25
CA THR A 88 4.37 1.04 21.64
C THR A 88 4.42 -0.21 22.53
N LEU A 89 3.65 -1.24 22.19
CA LEU A 89 3.55 -2.48 22.97
C LEU A 89 4.86 -3.30 23.00
N ASP A 90 5.68 -3.20 21.96
CA ASP A 90 6.96 -3.93 21.87
C ASP A 90 8.12 -3.11 21.28
N GLY A 91 7.90 -1.83 20.95
CA GLY A 91 8.91 -0.90 20.46
C GLY A 91 9.37 -1.16 19.02
N LYS A 92 8.71 -2.06 18.27
CA LYS A 92 9.15 -2.48 16.94
C LYS A 92 8.51 -1.69 15.83
N ASN A 93 9.25 -1.51 14.74
CA ASN A 93 8.72 -0.95 13.50
C ASN A 93 8.12 -2.08 12.65
N LEU A 94 6.82 -2.03 12.37
CA LEU A 94 6.12 -3.05 11.57
C LEU A 94 6.77 -3.31 10.22
N ASN A 95 7.26 -2.27 9.54
CA ASN A 95 7.91 -2.38 8.24
C ASN A 95 9.31 -3.04 8.30
N ARG A 96 9.79 -3.42 9.49
CA ARG A 96 11.04 -4.18 9.68
C ARG A 96 10.80 -5.61 10.14
N GLU A 97 9.55 -5.99 10.39
CA GLU A 97 9.24 -7.30 10.97
C GLU A 97 8.77 -8.33 9.95
N PHE A 98 8.53 -7.98 8.68
CA PHE A 98 8.12 -8.94 7.63
C PHE A 98 9.17 -10.06 7.39
N PRO A 99 8.78 -11.35 7.29
CA PRO A 99 7.42 -11.90 7.21
C PRO A 99 6.62 -11.97 8.52
N GLY A 100 7.24 -11.65 9.65
CA GLY A 100 6.63 -11.79 10.97
C GLY A 100 6.84 -13.19 11.57
N ASP A 101 6.20 -13.39 12.71
CA ASP A 101 6.21 -14.65 13.45
C ASP A 101 4.86 -14.82 14.17
N LYS A 102 4.19 -15.95 13.93
CA LYS A 102 2.90 -16.30 14.54
C LYS A 102 2.97 -16.39 16.07
N ASP A 103 4.13 -16.78 16.61
CA ASP A 103 4.38 -16.95 18.04
C ASP A 103 5.23 -15.80 18.59
N GLY A 104 5.54 -14.81 17.76
CA GLY A 104 6.40 -13.67 18.09
C GLY A 104 5.73 -12.56 18.89
N THR A 105 6.37 -11.39 18.87
CA THR A 105 5.86 -10.18 19.53
C THR A 105 4.59 -9.65 18.85
N PHE A 106 3.96 -8.65 19.47
CA PHE A 106 2.74 -8.03 18.94
C PHE A 106 2.91 -7.59 17.47
N THR A 107 3.97 -6.86 17.17
CA THR A 107 4.25 -6.35 15.81
C THR A 107 4.58 -7.48 14.82
N GLN A 108 5.30 -8.51 15.27
CA GLN A 108 5.62 -9.67 14.43
C GLN A 108 4.38 -10.48 14.06
N LYS A 109 3.39 -10.55 14.95
CA LYS A 109 2.11 -11.21 14.66
C LYS A 109 1.31 -10.45 13.61
N ILE A 110 1.32 -9.11 13.64
CA ILE A 110 0.70 -8.28 12.59
C ILE A 110 1.34 -8.58 11.23
N ALA A 111 2.67 -8.55 11.13
CA ALA A 111 3.37 -8.84 9.88
C ALA A 111 3.05 -10.26 9.37
N TYR A 112 3.01 -11.25 10.27
CA TYR A 112 2.61 -12.61 9.95
C TYR A 112 1.18 -12.71 9.43
N ASP A 113 0.24 -12.00 10.05
CA ASP A 113 -1.16 -12.02 9.64
C ASP A 113 -1.35 -11.34 8.27
N VAL A 114 -0.59 -10.28 7.96
CA VAL A 114 -0.60 -9.65 6.63
C VAL A 114 -0.12 -10.64 5.57
N GLU A 115 1.02 -11.31 5.79
CA GLU A 115 1.55 -12.31 4.85
C GLU A 115 0.59 -13.49 4.68
N LYS A 116 0.02 -13.97 5.79
CA LYS A 116 -0.83 -15.16 5.77
C LYS A 116 -2.20 -14.92 5.15
N TYR A 117 -2.84 -13.80 5.48
CA TYR A 117 -4.25 -13.59 5.18
C TYR A 117 -4.52 -12.60 4.05
N LEU A 118 -3.61 -11.64 3.80
CA LEU A 118 -3.83 -10.60 2.79
C LEU A 118 -3.07 -10.87 1.50
N TYR A 119 -1.79 -11.26 1.58
CA TYR A 119 -0.96 -11.52 0.38
C TYR A 119 -1.56 -12.54 -0.59
N PRO A 120 -2.12 -13.69 -0.16
CA PRO A 120 -2.66 -14.68 -1.08
C PRO A 120 -3.88 -14.19 -1.88
N LEU A 121 -4.46 -13.06 -1.49
CA LEU A 121 -5.61 -12.47 -2.17
C LEU A 121 -5.18 -11.58 -3.34
N ALA A 122 -3.98 -11.02 -3.29
CA ALA A 122 -3.60 -9.87 -4.09
C ALA A 122 -2.99 -10.28 -5.44
N ASP A 123 -3.52 -9.69 -6.51
CA ASP A 123 -2.82 -9.63 -7.81
C ASP A 123 -1.85 -8.44 -7.85
N PHE A 124 -2.10 -7.41 -7.03
CA PHE A 124 -1.25 -6.24 -6.86
C PHE A 124 -1.43 -5.67 -5.46
N ILE A 125 -0.35 -5.20 -4.84
CA ILE A 125 -0.34 -4.52 -3.54
C ILE A 125 0.15 -3.08 -3.71
N VAL A 126 -0.53 -2.13 -3.09
CA VAL A 126 -0.02 -0.76 -2.93
C VAL A 126 -0.04 -0.40 -1.46
N ASP A 127 1.11 0.01 -0.95
CA ASP A 127 1.30 0.41 0.44
C ASP A 127 1.50 1.93 0.51
N LEU A 128 0.62 2.62 1.22
CA LEU A 128 0.58 4.08 1.27
C LEU A 128 1.34 4.58 2.50
N HIS A 129 2.47 5.23 2.25
CA HIS A 129 3.37 5.83 3.22
C HIS A 129 3.51 7.34 3.00
N GLY A 130 4.30 7.99 3.86
CA GLY A 130 4.68 9.39 3.75
C GLY A 130 5.83 9.71 4.70
N GLY A 131 6.17 11.00 4.84
CA GLY A 131 7.30 11.44 5.70
C GLY A 131 7.12 11.28 7.22
N ASP A 132 6.10 10.55 7.67
CA ASP A 132 5.67 10.42 9.08
C ASP A 132 5.69 11.82 9.78
N MET A 133 6.13 11.91 11.03
CA MET A 133 6.11 13.15 11.82
C MET A 133 7.23 14.15 11.51
N ASN A 134 8.33 13.74 10.88
CA ASN A 134 9.56 14.56 10.87
C ASN A 134 10.04 14.94 9.47
N GLU A 135 9.56 14.26 8.43
CA GLU A 135 10.01 14.49 7.07
C GLU A 135 8.89 15.11 6.26
N LYS A 136 9.25 15.93 5.27
CA LYS A 136 8.37 16.35 4.19
C LYS A 136 8.93 15.79 2.90
N LEU A 137 8.19 14.87 2.30
CA LEU A 137 8.63 14.19 1.10
C LEU A 137 8.06 14.89 -0.14
N ILE A 138 8.89 14.96 -1.18
CA ILE A 138 8.37 15.17 -2.53
C ILE A 138 7.65 13.87 -2.92
N PRO A 139 6.41 13.91 -3.43
CA PRO A 139 5.68 12.70 -3.79
C PRO A 139 6.49 11.78 -4.70
N LEU A 140 6.66 10.55 -4.27
CA LEU A 140 7.43 9.53 -4.99
C LEU A 140 6.86 8.12 -4.79
N ILE A 141 7.29 7.20 -5.63
CA ILE A 141 6.98 5.77 -5.51
C ILE A 141 8.27 4.98 -5.42
N PHE A 142 8.33 4.01 -4.52
CA PHE A 142 9.32 2.94 -4.57
C PHE A 142 8.75 1.71 -5.28
N PHE A 143 9.52 1.16 -6.22
CA PHE A 143 9.17 -0.08 -6.92
C PHE A 143 10.31 -1.10 -6.83
N PRO A 144 10.02 -2.42 -6.84
CA PRO A 144 11.02 -3.45 -6.56
C PRO A 144 11.97 -3.65 -7.74
N TYR A 145 13.21 -3.20 -7.59
CA TYR A 145 14.23 -3.27 -8.64
C TYR A 145 14.99 -4.61 -8.65
N ASP A 146 15.16 -5.22 -7.47
CA ASP A 146 15.89 -6.48 -7.27
C ASP A 146 14.96 -7.72 -7.09
N ALA A 147 13.69 -7.63 -7.52
CA ALA A 147 12.73 -8.75 -7.43
C ALA A 147 12.64 -9.60 -8.72
N GLY A 148 13.62 -9.46 -9.62
CA GLY A 148 13.67 -10.12 -10.93
C GLY A 148 13.08 -9.27 -12.06
N ASP A 149 13.57 -9.49 -13.29
CA ASP A 149 13.32 -8.59 -14.44
C ASP A 149 11.83 -8.40 -14.74
N LYS A 150 11.04 -9.50 -14.74
CA LYS A 150 9.60 -9.43 -14.99
C LYS A 150 8.86 -8.57 -13.96
N MET A 151 9.23 -8.69 -12.69
CA MET A 151 8.61 -7.91 -11.61
C MET A 151 9.00 -6.44 -11.72
N ARG A 152 10.30 -6.17 -11.93
CA ARG A 152 10.83 -4.82 -12.14
C ARG A 152 10.14 -4.12 -13.30
N GLU A 153 10.03 -4.78 -14.46
CA GLU A 153 9.42 -4.22 -15.66
C GLU A 153 7.92 -3.98 -15.49
N TYR A 154 7.19 -4.96 -14.93
CA TYR A 154 5.76 -4.85 -14.74
C TYR A 154 5.38 -3.75 -13.74
N VAL A 155 5.99 -3.74 -12.55
CA VAL A 155 5.68 -2.73 -11.54
C VAL A 155 6.27 -1.37 -11.94
N GLY A 156 7.44 -1.34 -12.57
CA GLY A 156 8.07 -0.11 -13.07
C GLY A 156 7.24 0.59 -14.16
N ASP A 157 6.61 -0.15 -15.07
CA ASP A 157 5.67 0.41 -16.06
C ASP A 157 4.45 1.03 -15.37
N ILE A 158 3.85 0.32 -14.41
CA ILE A 158 2.69 0.82 -13.65
C ILE A 158 3.06 2.09 -12.86
N ALA A 159 4.15 2.06 -12.09
CA ALA A 159 4.66 3.23 -11.38
C ALA A 159 4.96 4.40 -12.32
N GLY A 160 5.42 4.09 -13.53
CA GLY A 160 5.67 5.02 -14.65
C GLY A 160 4.47 5.82 -15.14
N ARG A 161 3.26 5.35 -14.84
CA ARG A 161 2.01 5.99 -15.23
C ARG A 161 1.50 6.91 -14.12
N MET A 162 1.91 6.70 -12.88
CA MET A 162 1.40 7.43 -11.72
C MET A 162 1.83 8.91 -11.70
N ASN A 163 1.03 9.75 -11.06
CA ASN A 163 1.21 11.20 -10.97
C ASN A 163 2.06 11.60 -9.75
N VAL A 164 3.26 11.03 -9.68
CA VAL A 164 4.32 11.41 -8.72
C VAL A 164 5.53 11.97 -9.47
N TYR A 165 6.36 12.77 -8.79
CA TYR A 165 7.54 13.37 -9.41
C TYR A 165 8.65 12.36 -9.65
N PHE A 166 8.83 11.41 -8.72
CA PHE A 166 9.90 10.43 -8.78
C PHE A 166 9.34 9.01 -8.67
N ARG A 167 9.92 8.09 -9.44
CA ARG A 167 9.87 6.65 -9.15
C ARG A 167 11.29 6.18 -8.84
N VAL A 168 11.44 5.43 -7.76
CA VAL A 168 12.73 5.00 -7.23
C VAL A 168 12.81 3.48 -7.23
N GLY A 169 13.82 2.95 -7.91
CA GLY A 169 14.13 1.53 -7.89
C GLY A 169 14.68 1.12 -6.53
N SER A 170 13.90 0.34 -5.79
CA SER A 170 14.26 -0.16 -4.47
C SER A 170 14.99 -1.49 -4.55
N TYR A 171 16.08 -1.59 -3.79
CA TYR A 171 16.85 -2.82 -3.58
C TYR A 171 16.57 -3.44 -2.20
N ALA A 172 15.62 -2.88 -1.43
CA ALA A 172 15.28 -3.39 -0.12
C ALA A 172 14.63 -4.78 -0.20
N ASP A 173 15.01 -5.66 0.72
CA ASP A 173 14.49 -7.02 0.86
C ASP A 173 13.43 -7.15 1.97
N ASN A 174 13.36 -6.16 2.87
CA ASN A 174 12.43 -6.09 3.99
C ASN A 174 11.35 -5.02 3.80
N GLY A 175 10.29 -5.14 4.60
CA GLY A 175 9.10 -4.28 4.53
C GLY A 175 7.98 -4.86 3.68
N LEU A 176 6.78 -4.31 3.83
CA LEU A 176 5.54 -4.89 3.33
C LEU A 176 5.59 -5.12 1.82
N TYR A 177 5.81 -4.07 1.02
CA TYR A 177 5.79 -4.21 -0.44
C TYR A 177 7.02 -4.98 -0.97
N SER A 178 8.22 -4.74 -0.40
CA SER A 178 9.45 -5.40 -0.83
C SER A 178 9.41 -6.91 -0.60
N TYR A 179 8.90 -7.34 0.57
CA TYR A 179 8.75 -8.76 0.88
C TYR A 179 7.69 -9.41 -0.01
N ALA A 180 6.56 -8.73 -0.27
CA ALA A 180 5.55 -9.20 -1.23
C ALA A 180 6.15 -9.42 -2.64
N ALA A 181 6.97 -8.49 -3.13
CA ALA A 181 7.64 -8.63 -4.41
C ALA A 181 8.58 -9.85 -4.47
N LYS A 182 9.31 -10.14 -3.39
CA LYS A 182 10.14 -11.35 -3.27
C LYS A 182 9.29 -12.64 -3.22
N LYS A 183 8.01 -12.57 -2.86
CA LYS A 183 7.02 -13.65 -2.96
C LYS A 183 6.34 -13.72 -4.33
N ASN A 184 6.83 -13.00 -5.33
CA ASN A 184 6.26 -12.88 -6.67
C ASN A 184 4.87 -12.23 -6.72
N ILE A 185 4.56 -11.36 -5.75
CA ILE A 185 3.34 -10.54 -5.76
C ILE A 185 3.72 -9.12 -6.18
N PRO A 186 3.19 -8.60 -7.30
CA PRO A 186 3.42 -7.22 -7.72
C PRO A 186 3.06 -6.23 -6.61
N ALA A 187 4.01 -5.37 -6.23
CA ALA A 187 3.81 -4.43 -5.14
C ALA A 187 4.64 -3.15 -5.31
N MET A 188 4.10 -2.01 -4.91
CA MET A 188 4.83 -0.74 -4.84
C MET A 188 4.42 0.06 -3.59
N LEU A 189 5.25 1.00 -3.19
CA LEU A 189 5.03 1.85 -2.03
C LEU A 189 4.97 3.32 -2.46
N TYR A 190 3.95 4.04 -2.00
CA TYR A 190 3.81 5.48 -2.18
C TYR A 190 4.44 6.22 -1.02
N GLU A 191 5.10 7.33 -1.30
CA GLU A 191 5.50 8.31 -0.30
C GLU A 191 4.82 9.64 -0.63
N ARG A 192 3.87 10.07 0.20
CA ARG A 192 3.19 11.36 0.03
C ARG A 192 2.88 12.03 1.37
N GLY A 193 3.07 13.34 1.41
CA GLY A 193 2.83 14.14 2.62
C GLY A 193 4.02 14.13 3.59
N GLY A 194 3.72 14.33 4.87
CA GLY A 194 4.74 14.43 5.92
C GLY A 194 4.32 15.30 7.10
N HIS A 195 5.24 15.49 8.04
CA HIS A 195 5.08 16.29 9.26
C HIS A 195 3.86 15.93 10.13
N GLY A 196 3.39 14.67 10.09
CA GLY A 196 2.24 14.24 10.88
C GLY A 196 0.97 15.02 10.55
N ILE A 197 0.81 15.45 9.29
CA ILE A 197 -0.40 16.09 8.78
C ILE A 197 -0.80 15.48 7.43
N TRP A 198 -2.01 15.77 7.00
CA TRP A 198 -2.46 15.54 5.63
C TRP A 198 -2.99 16.84 5.03
N SER A 199 -2.98 16.93 3.70
CA SER A 199 -3.58 18.04 2.95
C SER A 199 -4.61 17.50 1.97
N GLU A 200 -5.65 18.29 1.71
CA GLU A 200 -6.70 17.93 0.73
C GLU A 200 -6.11 17.64 -0.65
N SER A 201 -5.13 18.45 -1.08
CA SER A 201 -4.45 18.26 -2.36
C SER A 201 -3.67 16.94 -2.43
N ASP A 202 -3.01 16.54 -1.35
CA ASP A 202 -2.25 15.29 -1.31
C ASP A 202 -3.20 14.09 -1.40
N VAL A 203 -4.29 14.11 -0.63
CA VAL A 203 -5.31 13.04 -0.62
C VAL A 203 -6.02 12.94 -1.96
N ILE A 204 -6.44 14.05 -2.57
CA ILE A 204 -7.07 14.03 -3.90
C ILE A 204 -6.13 13.42 -4.92
N ALA A 205 -4.88 13.85 -4.97
CA ALA A 205 -3.96 13.38 -5.99
C ALA A 205 -3.48 11.93 -5.73
N GLU A 206 -3.47 11.44 -4.49
CA GLU A 206 -3.25 10.01 -4.20
C GLU A 206 -4.46 9.15 -4.59
N LYS A 207 -5.67 9.63 -4.33
CA LYS A 207 -6.89 8.97 -4.81
C LYS A 207 -6.92 8.86 -6.33
N GLU A 208 -6.62 9.94 -7.05
CA GLU A 208 -6.56 9.94 -8.52
C GLU A 208 -5.60 8.86 -9.04
N ASP A 209 -4.44 8.72 -8.41
CA ASP A 209 -3.47 7.67 -8.71
C ASP A 209 -4.00 6.26 -8.42
N LEU A 210 -4.73 6.06 -7.31
CA LEU A 210 -5.33 4.76 -6.99
C LEU A 210 -6.47 4.39 -7.95
N TYR A 211 -7.30 5.35 -8.37
CA TYR A 211 -8.27 5.13 -9.44
C TYR A 211 -7.60 4.77 -10.76
N LYS A 212 -6.52 5.48 -11.11
CA LYS A 212 -5.70 5.15 -12.29
C LYS A 212 -5.09 3.75 -12.20
N LEU A 213 -4.60 3.34 -11.03
CA LEU A 213 -4.12 1.97 -10.79
C LEU A 213 -5.24 0.94 -10.96
N MET A 214 -6.43 1.20 -10.40
CA MET A 214 -7.59 0.33 -10.59
C MET A 214 -8.00 0.20 -12.07
N GLU A 215 -7.90 1.28 -12.85
CA GLU A 215 -8.14 1.26 -14.30
C GLU A 215 -7.09 0.40 -15.04
N ILE A 216 -5.79 0.56 -14.70
CA ILE A 216 -4.70 -0.25 -15.27
C ILE A 216 -4.92 -1.75 -14.98
N LEU A 217 -5.36 -2.08 -13.76
CA LEU A 217 -5.66 -3.45 -13.35
C LEU A 217 -7.00 -3.97 -13.91
N GLY A 218 -7.77 -3.11 -14.56
CA GLY A 218 -9.09 -3.42 -15.11
C GLY A 218 -10.16 -3.65 -14.05
N ILE A 219 -9.93 -3.22 -12.80
CA ILE A 219 -10.86 -3.30 -11.66
C ILE A 219 -12.01 -2.32 -11.82
N ILE A 220 -11.73 -1.17 -12.41
CA ILE A 220 -12.73 -0.20 -12.88
C ILE A 220 -12.53 0.05 -14.37
N ARG A 221 -13.53 0.66 -15.00
CA ARG A 221 -13.54 1.01 -16.44
C ARG A 221 -14.22 2.35 -16.63
N GLU A 222 -13.63 3.38 -16.05
CA GLU A 222 -14.16 4.74 -16.04
C GLU A 222 -13.38 5.66 -16.98
N GLY A 223 -12.34 5.16 -17.64
CA GLY A 223 -11.60 5.89 -18.66
C GLY A 223 -10.56 6.85 -18.09
N TYR A 224 -9.98 6.53 -16.93
CA TYR A 224 -8.82 7.25 -16.40
C TYR A 224 -7.66 7.21 -17.41
N ASP A 225 -6.94 8.32 -17.55
CA ASP A 225 -5.76 8.37 -18.42
C ASP A 225 -4.65 7.49 -17.83
N ILE A 226 -4.46 6.30 -18.41
CA ILE A 226 -3.42 5.34 -18.04
C ILE A 226 -2.10 5.53 -18.80
N SER A 227 -1.92 6.64 -19.52
CA SER A 227 -0.70 6.91 -20.27
C SER A 227 0.52 7.13 -19.35
N MET A 228 1.70 6.94 -19.92
CA MET A 228 2.97 7.17 -19.25
C MET A 228 3.12 8.62 -18.82
N ASN A 229 3.50 8.83 -17.57
CA ASN A 229 3.80 10.15 -17.05
C ASN A 229 5.18 10.61 -17.57
N LYS A 230 5.17 11.46 -18.61
CA LYS A 230 6.40 11.92 -19.27
C LYS A 230 7.24 12.89 -18.42
N SER A 231 6.68 13.45 -17.34
CA SER A 231 7.42 14.35 -16.44
C SER A 231 8.03 13.65 -15.23
N GLN A 232 7.63 12.40 -14.96
CA GLN A 232 8.18 11.60 -13.88
C GLN A 232 9.65 11.24 -14.15
N LYS A 233 10.48 11.32 -13.11
CA LYS A 233 11.90 10.95 -13.16
C LYS A 233 12.13 9.60 -12.51
N GLU A 234 12.87 8.73 -13.19
CA GLU A 234 13.29 7.45 -12.64
C GLU A 234 14.67 7.56 -11.98
N ILE A 235 14.78 7.05 -10.74
CA ILE A 235 16.02 6.97 -9.97
C ILE A 235 16.31 5.49 -9.72
N ILE A 236 17.37 4.95 -10.33
CA ILE A 236 17.77 3.54 -10.19
C ILE A 236 19.04 3.33 -9.34
N LYS A 237 19.69 4.44 -8.95
CA LYS A 237 20.90 4.46 -8.14
C LYS A 237 20.83 5.66 -7.20
N ALA A 238 20.97 5.39 -5.91
CA ALA A 238 21.16 6.41 -4.88
C ALA A 238 22.51 6.13 -4.21
N GLU A 239 23.35 7.16 -4.12
CA GLU A 239 24.62 7.09 -3.40
C GLU A 239 24.49 7.98 -2.16
N TYR A 240 24.68 7.39 -0.98
CA TYR A 240 24.78 8.16 0.26
C TYR A 240 26.14 8.86 0.26
N VAL A 241 26.14 10.14 -0.09
CA VAL A 241 27.30 11.02 0.10
C VAL A 241 27.24 11.44 1.57
N GLY A 242 28.19 10.95 2.37
CA GLY A 242 28.06 10.83 3.84
C GLY A 242 27.52 12.06 4.56
N ALA A 243 26.67 11.81 5.57
CA ALA A 243 26.75 12.61 6.78
C ALA A 243 28.02 12.16 7.48
N ASP A 244 29.04 13.01 7.53
CA ASP A 244 30.24 12.73 8.31
C ASP A 244 29.82 12.31 9.73
N SER A 245 30.27 11.14 10.15
CA SER A 245 29.99 10.49 11.43
C SER A 245 30.36 11.35 12.64
#